data_AF-A0A0A7EC22-F1
#
_entry.id   AF-A0A0A7EC22-F1
#
_cell.length_a   1.000
_cell.length_b   1.000
_cell.length_c   1.000
_cell.angle_alpha   90.00
_cell.angle_beta   90.00
_cell.angle_gamma   90.00
#
_symmetry.space_group_name_H-M   'P 1'
#
loop_
_entity.id
_entity.type
_entity.pdbx_description
1 polymer ?
#
loop_
_entity_poly.entity_id
_entity_poly.type
_entity_poly.pdbx_seq_one_letter_code
_entity_poly.pdbx_strand_id
1 'polypeptide(L)'
;MDVSNNLGSAFNAGVQGLQSASDGITESSVNIARAQTERENVERSEPAPETREAQSQPVNVTEELVNLRVEQFNAQANTRSIQTADEVLGTLIDVRV
;
A
#
# COMPACT_ATOMS: atom_id res chain seq x y z
N MET A 1 11.08 32.92 1.01
CA MET A 1 9.62 32.98 0.97
C MET A 1 9.06 31.55 0.87
N ASP A 2 9.61 30.56 1.61
CA ASP A 2 9.67 29.19 1.06
C ASP A 2 9.24 28.03 1.97
N VAL A 3 9.02 28.22 3.27
CA VAL A 3 8.71 27.09 4.18
C VAL A 3 7.21 26.78 4.26
N SER A 4 6.36 27.82 4.25
CA SER A 4 4.90 27.65 4.30
C SER A 4 4.31 27.05 3.01
N ASN A 5 4.98 27.26 1.86
CA ASN A 5 4.56 26.71 0.57
C ASN A 5 5.01 25.24 0.40
N ASN A 6 6.13 24.86 1.04
CA ASN A 6 6.63 23.48 1.07
C ASN A 6 5.84 22.56 2.02
N LEU A 7 5.34 23.08 3.14
CA LEU A 7 4.46 22.30 4.02
C LEU A 7 3.13 21.95 3.34
N GLY A 8 2.54 22.89 2.61
CA GLY A 8 1.30 22.67 1.86
C GLY A 8 1.45 21.66 0.72
N SER A 9 2.59 21.67 0.04
CA SER A 9 2.89 20.70 -1.03
C SER A 9 3.26 19.31 -0.48
N ALA A 10 4.04 19.22 0.60
CA ALA A 10 4.38 17.96 1.25
C ALA A 10 3.16 17.28 1.88
N PHE A 11 2.26 18.06 2.50
CA PHE A 11 1.01 17.55 3.04
C PHE A 11 0.08 17.04 1.93
N ASN A 12 -0.09 17.79 0.84
CA ASN A 12 -0.88 17.33 -0.31
C ASN A 12 -0.28 16.06 -0.94
N ALA A 13 1.04 16.00 -1.10
CA ALA A 13 1.73 14.82 -1.60
C ALA A 13 1.56 13.61 -0.65
N GLY A 14 1.58 13.84 0.67
CA GLY A 14 1.34 12.82 1.68
C GLY A 14 -0.10 12.29 1.66
N VAL A 15 -1.10 13.17 1.57
CA VAL A 15 -2.52 12.78 1.47
C VAL A 15 -2.78 12.03 0.16
N GLN A 16 -2.25 12.53 -0.94
CA GLN A 16 -2.40 11.89 -2.26
C GLN A 16 -1.69 10.52 -2.29
N GLY A 17 -0.47 10.43 -1.75
CA GLY A 17 0.26 9.17 -1.63
C GLY A 17 -0.41 8.17 -0.70
N LEU A 18 -1.04 8.62 0.40
CA LEU A 18 -1.81 7.77 1.30
C LEU A 18 -3.06 7.21 0.62
N GLN A 19 -3.74 8.02 -0.20
CA GLN A 19 -4.91 7.57 -0.95
C GLN A 19 -4.51 6.53 -2.01
N SER A 20 -3.46 6.80 -2.80
CA SER A 20 -2.92 5.82 -3.75
C SER A 20 -2.46 4.52 -3.08
N ALA A 21 -1.83 4.61 -1.90
CA ALA A 21 -1.44 3.43 -1.13
C ALA A 21 -2.65 2.65 -0.61
N SER A 22 -3.72 3.33 -0.21
CA SER A 22 -4.95 2.68 0.25
C SER A 22 -5.64 1.91 -0.89
N ASP A 23 -5.60 2.47 -2.10
CA ASP A 23 -6.12 1.82 -3.30
C ASP A 23 -5.27 0.57 -3.65
N GLY A 24 -3.93 0.70 -3.64
CA GLY A 24 -3.00 -0.42 -3.88
C GLY A 24 -3.16 -1.56 -2.88
N ILE A 25 -3.28 -1.23 -1.58
CA ILE A 25 -3.50 -2.23 -0.51
C ILE A 25 -4.81 -2.99 -0.75
N THR A 26 -5.86 -2.28 -1.16
CA THR A 26 -7.17 -2.89 -1.42
C THR A 26 -7.09 -3.85 -2.60
N GLU A 27 -6.48 -3.42 -3.71
CA GLU A 27 -6.31 -4.24 -4.91
C GLU A 27 -5.45 -5.48 -4.63
N SER A 28 -4.30 -5.29 -3.98
CA SER A 28 -3.40 -6.39 -3.64
C SER A 28 -4.05 -7.38 -2.65
N SER A 29 -4.85 -6.89 -1.68
CA SER A 29 -5.64 -7.76 -0.79
C SER A 29 -6.66 -8.61 -1.55
N VAL A 30 -7.35 -8.03 -2.54
CA VAL A 30 -8.30 -8.75 -3.39
C VAL A 30 -7.57 -9.79 -4.24
N ASN A 31 -6.42 -9.45 -4.81
CA ASN A 31 -5.62 -10.37 -5.63
C ASN A 31 -5.09 -11.55 -4.80
N ILE A 32 -4.61 -11.29 -3.57
CA ILE A 32 -4.17 -12.33 -2.63
C ILE A 32 -5.34 -13.27 -2.27
N ALA A 33 -6.52 -12.72 -1.96
CA ALA A 33 -7.70 -13.53 -1.64
C ALA A 33 -8.11 -14.44 -2.81
N ARG A 34 -8.12 -13.90 -4.04
CA ARG A 34 -8.42 -14.67 -5.26
C ARG A 34 -7.39 -15.76 -5.52
N ALA A 35 -6.11 -15.44 -5.38
CA ALA A 35 -5.01 -16.40 -5.54
C ALA A 35 -5.04 -17.52 -4.48
N GLN A 36 -5.48 -17.22 -3.25
CA GLN A 36 -5.72 -18.24 -2.22
C GLN A 36 -6.87 -19.18 -2.60
N THR A 37 -8.00 -18.65 -3.07
CA THR A 37 -9.14 -19.48 -3.52
C THR A 37 -8.79 -20.34 -4.74
N GLU A 38 -8.00 -19.82 -5.69
CA GLU A 38 -7.51 -20.60 -6.83
C GLU A 38 -6.53 -21.70 -6.41
N ARG A 39 -5.64 -21.45 -5.46
CA ARG A 39 -4.73 -22.48 -4.91
C ARG A 39 -5.50 -23.58 -4.18
N GLU A 40 -6.49 -23.23 -3.36
CA GLU A 40 -7.33 -24.19 -2.65
C GLU A 40 -8.15 -25.06 -3.63
N ASN A 41 -8.60 -24.50 -4.76
CA ASN A 41 -9.32 -25.25 -5.80
C ASN A 41 -8.42 -26.24 -6.57
N VAL A 42 -7.15 -25.89 -6.76
CA VAL A 42 -6.14 -26.73 -7.42
C VAL A 42 -5.63 -27.85 -6.50
N GLU A 43 -5.51 -27.62 -5.19
CA GLU A 43 -5.12 -28.66 -4.22
C GLU A 43 -6.23 -29.68 -3.94
N ARG A 44 -7.50 -29.33 -4.17
CA ARG A 44 -8.66 -30.22 -3.96
C ARG A 44 -9.04 -31.04 -5.20
N SER A 45 -8.44 -30.76 -6.35
CA SER A 45 -8.72 -31.45 -7.61
C SER A 45 -7.47 -32.22 -8.04
N GLU A 46 -7.49 -33.55 -7.89
CA GLU A 46 -6.53 -34.45 -8.54
C GLU A 46 -6.41 -34.13 -10.05
N PRO A 47 -5.23 -34.33 -10.67
CA PRO A 47 -4.96 -33.81 -12.01
C PRO A 47 -5.70 -34.65 -13.07
N ALA A 48 -6.79 -34.10 -13.61
CA ALA A 48 -7.22 -34.46 -14.96
C ALA A 48 -6.40 -33.59 -15.94
N PRO A 49 -5.65 -34.18 -16.89
CA PRO A 49 -4.99 -33.40 -17.92
C PRO A 49 -6.06 -32.90 -18.89
N GLU A 50 -5.71 -31.81 -19.58
CA GLU A 50 -6.42 -31.25 -20.74
C GLU A 50 -7.44 -30.16 -20.39
N THR A 51 -7.23 -29.00 -21.00
CA THR A 51 -8.09 -27.80 -21.03
C THR A 51 -7.91 -26.74 -19.94
N ARG A 52 -6.71 -26.18 -19.80
CA ARG A 52 -6.56 -24.78 -19.36
C ARG A 52 -5.60 -24.02 -20.24
N GLU A 53 -5.94 -23.95 -21.53
CA GLU A 53 -5.54 -22.84 -22.40
C GLU A 53 -6.38 -21.62 -22.04
N ALA A 54 -6.08 -21.00 -20.91
CA ALA A 54 -6.50 -19.64 -20.62
C ALA A 54 -5.31 -18.99 -19.94
N GLN A 55 -4.80 -17.95 -20.59
CA GLN A 55 -3.64 -17.17 -20.23
C GLN A 55 -3.87 -16.43 -18.89
N SER A 56 -3.92 -17.16 -17.78
CA SER A 56 -3.78 -16.58 -16.45
C SER A 56 -2.34 -16.83 -16.05
N GLN A 57 -1.48 -15.83 -16.27
CA GLN A 57 -0.16 -15.82 -15.66
C GLN A 57 -0.36 -16.13 -14.17
N PRO A 58 0.32 -17.15 -13.59
CA PRO A 58 0.14 -17.46 -12.19
C PRO A 58 0.53 -16.23 -11.38
N VAL A 59 -0.44 -15.61 -10.70
CA VAL A 59 -0.19 -14.50 -9.79
C VAL A 59 0.82 -14.98 -8.76
N ASN A 60 2.00 -14.38 -8.78
CA ASN A 60 3.08 -14.77 -7.88
C ASN A 60 2.77 -14.15 -6.52
N VAL A 61 2.16 -14.95 -5.63
CA VAL A 61 1.77 -14.52 -4.28
C VAL A 61 2.97 -13.94 -3.49
N THR A 62 4.20 -14.37 -3.75
CA THR A 62 5.39 -13.79 -3.13
C THR A 62 5.63 -12.35 -3.58
N GLU A 63 5.45 -12.07 -4.88
CA GLU A 63 5.53 -10.73 -5.46
C GLU A 63 4.48 -9.80 -4.84
N GLU A 64 3.23 -10.26 -4.73
CA GLU A 64 2.14 -9.50 -4.13
C GLU A 64 2.38 -9.20 -2.63
N LEU A 65 2.91 -10.17 -1.87
CA LEU A 65 3.27 -9.94 -0.47
C LEU A 65 4.40 -8.92 -0.30
N VAL A 66 5.36 -8.90 -1.23
CA VAL A 66 6.42 -7.88 -1.26
C VAL A 66 5.84 -6.51 -1.59
N ASN A 67 4.97 -6.42 -2.60
CA ASN A 67 4.28 -5.17 -2.96
C ASN A 67 3.47 -4.62 -1.79
N LEU A 68 2.68 -5.47 -1.13
CA LEU A 68 1.93 -5.10 0.07
C LEU A 68 2.85 -4.56 1.19
N ARG A 69 4.02 -5.18 1.39
CA ARG A 69 4.99 -4.73 2.40
C ARG A 69 5.63 -3.39 2.04
N VAL A 70 5.93 -3.16 0.76
CA VAL A 70 6.43 -1.88 0.25
C VAL A 70 5.39 -0.78 0.43
N GLU A 71 4.13 -1.05 0.11
CA GLU A 71 3.02 -0.11 0.31
C GLU A 71 2.82 0.22 1.78
N GLN A 72 2.84 -0.79 2.65
CA GLN A 72 2.77 -0.60 4.10
C GLN A 72 3.92 0.27 4.63
N PHE A 73 5.14 0.06 4.14
CA PHE A 73 6.30 0.86 4.52
C PHE A 73 6.14 2.32 4.08
N ASN A 74 5.66 2.56 2.86
CA ASN A 74 5.36 3.90 2.36
C ASN A 74 4.27 4.60 3.19
N ALA A 75 3.19 3.89 3.52
CA ALA A 75 2.14 4.41 4.39
C ALA A 75 2.68 4.77 5.79
N GLN A 76 3.53 3.93 6.36
CA GLN A 76 4.17 4.16 7.66
C GLN A 76 5.12 5.37 7.62
N ALA A 77 5.92 5.52 6.56
CA ALA A 77 6.81 6.65 6.37
C ALA A 77 6.02 7.97 6.27
N ASN A 78 4.95 8.00 5.46
CA ASN A 78 4.08 9.16 5.32
C ASN A 78 3.41 9.54 6.66
N THR A 79 2.91 8.55 7.40
CA THR A 79 2.31 8.77 8.72
C THR A 79 3.32 9.36 9.70
N ARG A 80 4.56 8.85 9.69
CA ARG A 80 5.63 9.35 10.55
C ARG A 80 6.05 10.77 10.19
N SER A 81 6.12 11.11 8.91
CA SER A 81 6.36 12.48 8.46
C SER A 81 5.24 13.44 8.89
N ILE A 82 3.98 13.02 8.83
CA ILE A 82 2.83 13.80 9.33
C ILE A 82 2.94 14.02 10.84
N GLN A 83 3.25 12.97 11.61
CA GLN A 83 3.45 13.06 13.07
C GLN A 83 4.60 14.01 13.42
N THR A 84 5.75 13.87 12.76
CA THR A 84 6.89 14.78 12.99
C THR A 84 6.54 16.22 12.63
N ALA A 85 5.78 16.43 11.55
CA ALA A 85 5.32 17.77 11.19
C ALA A 85 4.36 18.36 12.25
N ASP A 86 3.47 17.56 12.82
CA ASP A 86 2.57 17.97 13.91
C ASP A 86 3.33 18.25 15.21
N GLU A 87 4.35 17.45 15.53
CA GLU A 87 5.20 17.63 16.71
C GLU A 87 6.08 18.89 16.60
N VAL A 88 6.62 19.18 15.41
CA VAL A 88 7.32 20.45 15.12
C VAL A 88 6.34 21.63 15.13
N LEU A 89 5.11 21.46 14.65
CA LEU A 89 4.08 22.51 14.72
C LEU A 89 3.67 22.79 16.17
N GLY A 90 3.48 21.75 16.99
CA GLY A 90 3.15 21.86 18.41
C GLY A 90 4.24 22.54 19.23
N THR A 91 5.51 22.21 18.97
CA THR A 91 6.64 22.88 19.63
C THR A 91 6.79 24.35 19.19
N LEU A 92 6.48 24.71 17.93
CA LEU A 92 6.46 26.12 17.50
C LEU A 92 5.33 26.94 18.14
N ILE A 93 4.19 26.31 18.45
CA ILE A 93 3.07 26.95 19.16
C ILE A 93 3.45 27.18 20.64
N ASP A 94 4.11 26.23 21.29
CA ASP A 94 4.51 26.29 22.70
C ASP A 94 5.59 27.34 22.99
N VAL A 95 6.47 27.64 22.03
CA VAL A 95 7.51 28.68 22.17
C VAL A 95 6.92 30.11 22.11
N ARG A 96 5.64 30.27 21.74
CA ARG A 96 5.00 31.59 21.58
C ARG A 96 4.10 32.01 22.75
N VAL A 97 4.12 31.30 23.89
CA VAL A 97 3.39 31.70 25.11
C VAL A 97 4.17 32.65 25.99
#